data_AF-A0AAN7NZ33-F1
#
_entry.id   AF-A0AAN7NZ33-F1
#
_cell.length_a   1.000
_cell.length_b   1.000
_cell.length_c   1.000
_cell.angle_alpha   90.00
_cell.angle_beta   90.00
_cell.angle_gamma   90.00
#
_symmetry.space_group_name_H-M   'P 1'
#
loop_
_entity.id
_entity.type
_entity.pdbx_description
1 polymer ?
#
loop_
_entity_poly.entity_id
_entity_poly.type
_entity_poly.pdbx_seq_one_letter_code
_entity_poly.pdbx_strand_id
1 'polypeptide(L)'
;MWREMRKNILTASNFDVVVKRRICTPCHNLLQRLLYNQNKNTKSILYGRNNEDRAIKKYEENTSNFVKKCGLFIDREYPFLGASPDGLIDEDGLIEVKCIPSIGSDKLLQVKKKDVCFEIINGLIR
;
A
#
# COMPACT_ATOMS: atom_id res chain seq x y z
N MET A 1 -6.53 -1.13 15.78
CA MET A 1 -6.39 0.26 15.29
C MET A 1 -6.23 0.35 13.76
N TRP A 2 -5.11 -0.03 13.12
CA TRP A 2 -4.91 0.16 11.65
C TRP A 2 -6.01 -0.41 10.73
N ARG A 3 -6.47 -1.65 10.98
CA ARG A 3 -7.54 -2.29 10.17
C ARG A 3 -8.88 -1.59 10.28
N GLU A 4 -9.16 -1.00 11.43
CA GLU A 4 -10.44 -0.37 11.73
C GLU A 4 -10.58 0.95 10.99
N MET A 5 -9.51 1.74 10.95
CA MET A 5 -9.45 2.99 10.17
C MET A 5 -9.64 2.74 8.67
N ARG A 6 -9.30 1.54 8.17
CA ARG A 6 -9.41 1.17 6.76
C ARG A 6 -10.79 0.63 6.34
N LYS A 7 -11.73 0.41 7.27
CA LYS A 7 -13.04 -0.18 6.95
C LYS A 7 -13.94 0.74 6.12
N ASN A 8 -13.81 2.04 6.33
CA ASN A 8 -14.72 3.05 5.75
C ASN A 8 -14.07 3.89 4.64
N ILE A 9 -12.90 3.48 4.15
CA ILE A 9 -12.16 4.20 3.11
C ILE A 9 -11.76 3.27 1.97
N LEU A 10 -11.74 3.81 0.75
CA LEU A 10 -11.15 3.22 -0.44
C LEU A 10 -9.64 3.38 -0.38
N THR A 11 -8.96 2.27 -0.13
CA THR A 11 -7.50 2.27 0.00
C THR A 11 -6.82 2.05 -1.34
N ALA A 12 -5.63 2.62 -1.56
CA ALA A 12 -4.84 2.48 -2.79
C ALA A 12 -4.75 1.03 -3.33
N SER A 13 -4.55 0.03 -2.45
CA SER A 13 -4.48 -1.40 -2.83
C SER A 13 -5.76 -1.98 -3.45
N ASN A 14 -6.91 -1.32 -3.25
CA ASN A 14 -8.21 -1.71 -3.78
C ASN A 14 -8.70 -0.79 -4.91
N PHE A 15 -8.05 0.36 -5.11
CA PHE A 15 -8.49 1.41 -6.02
C PHE A 15 -8.55 0.93 -7.48
N ASP A 16 -7.56 0.13 -7.90
CA ASP A 16 -7.50 -0.44 -9.25
C ASP A 16 -8.78 -1.19 -9.65
N VAL A 17 -9.38 -1.94 -8.71
CA VAL A 17 -10.59 -2.71 -8.98
C VAL A 17 -11.83 -1.83 -9.07
N VAL A 18 -11.83 -0.69 -8.38
CA VAL A 18 -12.92 0.29 -8.45
C VAL A 18 -12.89 1.00 -9.80
N VAL A 19 -11.73 1.51 -10.20
CA VAL A 19 -11.54 2.25 -11.45
C VAL A 19 -11.82 1.38 -12.68
N LYS A 20 -11.38 0.11 -12.66
CA LYS A 20 -11.56 -0.81 -13.80
C LYS A 20 -12.94 -1.48 -13.85
N ARG A 21 -13.86 -1.16 -12.93
CA ARG A 21 -15.18 -1.82 -12.89
C ARG A 21 -16.01 -1.42 -14.11
N ARG A 22 -16.51 -2.41 -14.85
CA ARG A 22 -17.44 -2.17 -15.96
C ARG A 22 -18.82 -1.81 -15.43
N ILE A 23 -19.53 -0.92 -16.13
CA ILE A 23 -20.87 -0.47 -15.75
C ILE A 23 -21.89 -1.62 -15.72
N CYS A 24 -21.72 -2.62 -16.60
CA CYS A 24 -22.56 -3.81 -16.67
C CYS A 24 -22.22 -4.88 -15.63
N THR A 25 -21.16 -4.70 -14.82
CA THR A 25 -20.82 -5.63 -13.75
C THR A 25 -21.49 -5.18 -12.45
N PRO A 26 -22.35 -6.03 -11.83
CA PRO A 26 -22.98 -5.70 -10.56
C PRO A 26 -21.96 -5.36 -9.47
N CYS A 27 -22.22 -4.28 -8.74
CA CYS A 27 -21.27 -3.75 -7.74
C CYS A 27 -21.33 -4.47 -6.38
N HIS A 28 -22.38 -5.27 -6.11
CA HIS A 28 -22.63 -5.85 -4.79
C HIS A 28 -21.47 -6.74 -4.30
N ASN A 29 -20.87 -7.56 -5.16
CA ASN A 29 -19.72 -8.41 -4.79
C ASN A 29 -18.48 -7.58 -4.43
N LEU A 30 -18.27 -6.45 -5.14
CA LEU A 30 -17.18 -5.53 -4.82
C LEU A 30 -17.41 -4.85 -3.48
N LEU A 31 -18.62 -4.33 -3.24
CA LEU A 31 -18.99 -3.73 -1.97
C LEU A 31 -18.87 -4.72 -0.82
N GLN A 32 -19.33 -5.96 -1.01
CA GLN A 32 -19.21 -7.00 0.00
C GLN A 32 -17.75 -7.27 0.36
N ARG A 33 -16.86 -7.29 -0.65
CA ARG A 33 -15.43 -7.48 -0.46
C ARG A 33 -14.74 -6.27 0.19
N LEU A 34 -15.20 -5.05 -0.06
CA LEU A 34 -14.60 -3.85 0.53
C LEU A 34 -15.03 -3.66 1.98
N LEU A 35 -16.32 -3.88 2.27
CA LEU A 35 -16.93 -3.59 3.58
C LEU A 35 -16.78 -4.75 4.58
N TYR A 36 -16.86 -6.00 4.11
CA TYR A 36 -17.03 -7.17 5.00
C TYR A 36 -15.93 -8.22 4.88
N ASN A 37 -14.93 -8.03 4.02
CA ASN A 37 -13.87 -9.02 3.86
C ASN A 37 -12.92 -9.01 5.08
N GLN A 38 -13.22 -9.90 6.01
CA GLN A 38 -12.47 -10.09 7.25
C GLN A 38 -11.20 -10.93 6.99
N ASN A 39 -10.07 -10.39 7.45
CA ASN A 39 -8.86 -11.12 7.86
C ASN A 39 -8.45 -12.34 6.99
N LYS A 40 -7.80 -12.07 5.86
CA LYS A 40 -7.03 -13.09 5.14
C LYS A 40 -5.61 -13.16 5.74
N ASN A 41 -5.34 -14.16 6.57
CA ASN A 41 -3.97 -14.52 6.97
C ASN A 41 -3.45 -15.62 6.04
N THR A 42 -3.32 -15.30 4.75
CA THR A 42 -2.71 -16.24 3.80
C THR A 42 -1.22 -16.38 4.08
N LYS A 43 -0.63 -17.51 3.68
CA LYS A 43 0.82 -17.74 3.78
C LYS A 43 1.62 -16.58 3.18
N SER A 44 1.18 -16.04 2.04
CA SER A 44 1.83 -14.89 1.39
C SER A 44 1.75 -13.60 2.20
N ILE A 45 0.63 -13.31 2.87
CA ILE A 45 0.49 -12.11 3.72
C ILE A 45 1.39 -12.23 4.95
N LEU A 46 1.44 -13.40 5.57
CA LEU A 46 2.32 -13.66 6.72
C LEU A 46 3.80 -13.55 6.32
N TYR A 47 4.17 -14.12 5.17
CA TYR A 47 5.50 -13.99 4.62
C TYR A 47 5.86 -12.52 4.35
N GLY A 48 4.93 -11.75 3.76
CA GLY A 48 5.04 -10.31 3.58
C GLY A 48 5.44 -9.59 4.86
N ARG A 49 4.59 -9.70 5.88
CA ARG A 49 4.80 -9.06 7.19
C ARG A 49 6.14 -9.41 7.83
N ASN A 50 6.57 -10.68 7.73
CA ASN A 50 7.80 -11.13 8.37
C ASN A 50 9.07 -10.70 7.63
N ASN A 51 8.98 -10.29 6.36
CA ASN A 51 10.14 -9.98 5.52
C ASN A 51 10.23 -8.51 5.09
N GLU A 52 9.17 -7.72 5.30
CA GLU A 52 9.10 -6.31 4.92
C GLU A 52 10.26 -5.49 5.52
N ASP A 53 10.46 -5.56 6.83
CA ASP A 53 11.54 -4.84 7.52
C ASP A 53 12.93 -5.21 6.97
N ARG A 54 13.15 -6.49 6.64
CA ARG A 54 14.41 -6.94 6.05
C ARG A 54 14.60 -6.41 4.62
N ALA A 55 13.53 -6.36 3.84
CA ALA A 55 13.56 -5.82 2.49
C ALA A 55 13.82 -4.31 2.48
N ILE A 56 13.21 -3.56 3.42
CA ILE A 56 13.49 -2.14 3.63
C ILE A 56 14.95 -1.93 3.99
N LYS A 57 15.49 -2.67 4.97
CA LYS A 57 16.90 -2.56 5.36
C LYS A 57 17.85 -2.79 4.17
N LYS A 58 17.57 -3.81 3.36
CA LYS A 58 18.36 -4.10 2.15
C LYS A 58 18.25 -2.99 1.10
N TYR A 59 17.11 -2.32 1.01
CA TYR A 59 16.94 -1.13 0.17
C TYR A 59 17.79 0.04 0.66
N GLU A 60 17.75 0.34 1.96
CA GLU A 60 18.53 1.42 2.57
C GLU A 60 20.04 1.19 2.39
N GLU A 61 20.52 -0.04 2.63
CA GLU A 61 21.93 -0.43 2.44
C GLU A 61 22.40 -0.26 0.98
N ASN A 62 21.55 -0.60 0.00
CA ASN A 62 21.92 -0.56 -1.41
C ASN A 62 21.82 0.82 -2.05
N THR A 63 20.95 1.68 -1.53
CA THR A 63 20.66 3.00 -2.14
C THR A 63 21.18 4.17 -1.33
N SER A 64 21.55 3.94 -0.06
CA SER A 64 21.86 4.99 0.92
C SER A 64 20.70 5.97 1.19
N ASN A 65 19.48 5.62 0.76
CA ASN A 65 18.26 6.37 1.06
C ASN A 65 17.55 5.74 2.26
N PHE A 66 17.31 6.52 3.30
CA PHE A 66 16.66 6.06 4.52
C PHE A 66 15.14 6.07 4.40
N VAL A 67 14.49 5.04 4.94
CA VAL A 67 13.04 4.86 4.89
C VAL A 67 12.43 5.16 6.25
N LYS A 68 11.55 6.16 6.29
CA LYS A 68 10.76 6.49 7.47
C LYS A 68 9.45 5.70 7.50
N LYS A 69 9.22 4.92 8.56
CA LYS A 69 7.93 4.26 8.80
C LYS A 69 6.82 5.30 8.90
N CYS A 70 5.66 4.98 8.34
CA CYS A 70 4.51 5.85 8.31
C CYS A 70 3.21 5.09 8.60
N GLY A 71 2.12 5.84 8.71
CA GLY A 71 0.81 5.29 9.03
C GLY A 71 -0.14 5.30 7.82
N LEU A 72 -1.42 5.32 8.14
CA LEU A 72 -2.47 5.58 7.17
C LEU A 72 -2.56 7.09 6.91
N PHE A 73 -2.57 7.45 5.64
CA PHE A 73 -2.89 8.78 5.17
C PHE A 73 -4.27 8.79 4.54
N ILE A 74 -4.98 9.88 4.79
CA ILE A 74 -6.33 10.13 4.30
C ILE A 74 -6.26 11.40 3.47
N ASP A 75 -6.87 11.37 2.30
CA ASP A 75 -6.96 12.52 1.42
C ASP A 75 -7.79 13.63 2.08
N ARG A 76 -7.33 14.88 1.97
CA ARG A 76 -7.99 16.02 2.61
C ARG A 76 -9.27 16.47 1.90
N GLU A 77 -9.28 16.37 0.57
CA GLU A 77 -10.41 16.78 -0.27
C GLU A 77 -11.44 15.64 -0.39
N TYR A 78 -10.95 14.41 -0.43
CA TYR A 78 -11.74 13.19 -0.56
C TYR A 78 -11.49 12.23 0.62
N PRO A 79 -12.05 12.48 1.83
CA PRO A 79 -11.77 11.67 3.03
C PRO A 79 -12.11 10.18 2.96
N PHE A 80 -12.84 9.77 1.91
CA PHE A 80 -13.09 8.37 1.60
C PHE A 80 -11.92 7.70 0.86
N LEU A 81 -10.86 8.42 0.49
CA LEU A 81 -9.64 7.90 -0.12
C LEU A 81 -8.50 7.86 0.90
N GLY A 82 -7.67 6.82 0.82
CA GLY A 82 -6.46 6.77 1.64
C GLY A 82 -5.41 5.78 1.16
N ALA A 83 -4.19 5.95 1.67
CA ALA A 83 -3.05 5.11 1.36
C ALA A 83 -2.20 4.87 2.62
N SER A 84 -1.52 3.73 2.68
CA SER A 84 -0.59 3.41 3.76
C SER A 84 0.64 2.84 3.06
N PRO A 85 1.56 3.70 2.58
CA PRO A 85 2.79 3.23 1.97
C PRO A 85 3.63 2.46 2.99
N ASP A 86 4.54 1.62 2.51
CA ASP A 86 5.40 0.81 3.38
C ASP A 86 6.50 1.70 4.02
N GLY A 87 6.80 2.84 3.40
CA GLY A 87 7.61 3.90 4.00
C GLY A 87 7.73 5.14 3.14
N LEU A 88 8.28 6.19 3.74
CA LEU A 88 8.60 7.47 3.09
C LEU A 88 10.11 7.58 2.89
N ILE A 89 10.52 8.18 1.78
CA ILE A 89 11.92 8.42 1.43
C ILE A 89 12.08 9.91 1.14
N ASP A 90 13.08 10.55 1.76
CA ASP A 90 13.35 11.99 1.61
C ASP A 90 12.07 12.85 1.81
N GLU A 91 11.90 13.92 1.02
CA GLU A 91 10.77 14.85 1.15
C GLU A 91 9.49 14.34 0.44
N ASP A 92 9.63 13.84 -0.78
CA ASP A 92 8.50 13.52 -1.67
C ASP A 92 8.47 12.04 -2.13
N GLY A 93 9.38 11.22 -1.62
CA GLY A 93 9.51 9.82 -1.99
C GLY A 93 8.65 8.89 -1.15
N LEU A 94 8.24 7.77 -1.76
CA LEU A 94 7.61 6.66 -1.05
C LEU A 94 8.17 5.33 -1.55
N ILE A 95 8.03 4.30 -0.72
CA ILE A 95 8.34 2.92 -1.07
C ILE A 95 7.12 2.02 -0.87
N GLU A 96 6.95 1.10 -1.82
CA GLU A 96 6.02 -0.02 -1.75
C GLU A 96 6.83 -1.31 -1.94
N VAL A 97 6.81 -2.16 -0.93
CA VAL A 97 7.58 -3.40 -0.85
C VAL A 97 6.65 -4.58 -1.13
N LYS A 98 7.16 -5.54 -1.93
CA LYS A 98 6.47 -6.80 -2.20
C LYS A 98 7.38 -7.98 -1.92
N CYS A 99 7.15 -8.67 -0.81
CA CYS A 99 7.84 -9.92 -0.50
C CYS A 99 7.03 -11.12 -1.01
N ILE A 100 7.52 -11.75 -2.08
CA ILE A 100 6.84 -12.87 -2.74
C ILE A 100 7.54 -14.17 -2.34
N PRO A 101 6.85 -15.14 -1.68
CA PRO A 101 7.47 -16.35 -1.16
C PRO A 101 8.25 -17.16 -2.20
N SER A 102 7.77 -17.20 -3.45
CA SER A 102 8.36 -18.01 -4.53
C SER A 102 9.61 -17.40 -5.16
N ILE A 103 9.88 -16.11 -4.96
CA ILE A 103 11.01 -15.42 -5.62
C ILE A 103 12.21 -15.27 -4.67
N GLY A 104 12.02 -15.59 -3.39
CA GLY A 104 13.03 -15.38 -2.37
C GLY A 104 13.20 -13.91 -2.03
N SER A 105 13.82 -13.66 -0.89
CA SER A 105 13.99 -12.33 -0.29
C SER A 105 15.16 -11.55 -0.87
N ASP A 106 15.97 -12.19 -1.71
CA ASP A 106 17.23 -11.62 -2.17
C ASP A 106 17.11 -10.75 -3.41
N LYS A 107 16.03 -10.89 -4.17
CA LYS A 107 15.75 -10.04 -5.32
C LYS A 107 14.80 -8.93 -4.87
N LEU A 108 15.34 -7.72 -4.71
CA LEU A 108 14.58 -6.48 -4.62
C LEU A 108 13.73 -6.34 -5.89
N LEU A 109 12.54 -6.92 -5.88
CA LEU A 109 11.63 -6.85 -7.00
C LEU A 109 10.83 -5.56 -6.91
N GLN A 110 11.33 -4.59 -7.67
CA GLN A 110 10.64 -3.36 -8.07
C GLN A 110 10.38 -2.36 -6.93
N VAL A 111 11.39 -1.55 -6.62
CA VAL A 111 11.13 -0.16 -6.20
C VAL A 111 10.63 0.56 -7.44
N LYS A 112 9.32 0.58 -7.64
CA LYS A 112 8.71 1.44 -8.67
C LYS A 112 8.49 2.80 -8.02
N LYS A 113 9.22 3.81 -8.50
CA LYS A 113 8.70 5.17 -8.52
C LYS A 113 7.49 5.11 -9.46
N LYS A 114 6.32 4.79 -8.90
CA LYS A 114 5.07 4.88 -9.66
C LYS A 114 4.86 6.35 -9.95
N ASP A 115 4.31 6.68 -11.11
CA ASP A 115 3.48 7.88 -11.24
C ASP A 115 2.37 7.69 -10.21
N VAL A 116 2.58 8.31 -9.05
CA VAL A 116 1.73 8.08 -7.89
C VAL A 116 0.43 8.82 -8.18
N CYS A 117 -0.72 8.23 -7.89
CA CYS A 117 -1.98 8.98 -7.87
C CYS A 117 -2.04 9.99 -6.71
N PHE A 118 -0.95 10.09 -5.93
CA PHE A 118 -0.85 10.87 -4.71
C PHE A 118 0.57 11.47 -4.60
N GLU A 119 0.68 12.77 -4.54
CA GLU A 119 1.94 13.46 -4.26
C GLU A 119 1.95 13.89 -2.79
N ILE A 120 3.09 13.69 -2.12
CA ILE A 120 3.31 14.28 -0.81
C ILE A 120 3.83 15.69 -1.06
N ILE A 121 2.99 16.70 -0.90
CA ILE A 121 3.38 18.11 -1.00
C ILE A 121 3.30 18.72 0.39
N ASN A 122 4.44 19.13 0.97
CA ASN A 122 4.54 19.68 2.33
C ASN A 122 3.99 18.73 3.42
N GLY A 123 4.24 17.43 3.29
CA GLY A 123 3.72 16.41 4.20
C GLY A 123 2.22 16.11 4.05
N LEU A 124 1.59 16.58 2.96
CA LEU A 124 0.18 16.36 2.64
C LEU A 124 0.08 15.45 1.43
N ILE A 125 -0.76 14.41 1.52
CA ILE A 125 -1.13 13.62 0.33
C ILE A 125 -2.20 14.40 -0.43
N ARG A 126 -1.89 14.67 -1.70
CA ARG A 126 -2.74 15.31 -2.71
C ARG A 126 -2.85 14.43 -3.93
#